data_AF-A0A9N9SDJ4-F1
#
_entry.id   AF-A0A9N9SDJ4-F1
#
_cell.length_a   1.000
_cell.length_b   1.000
_cell.length_c   1.000
_cell.angle_alpha   90.00
_cell.angle_beta   90.00
_cell.angle_gamma   90.00
#
_symmetry.space_group_name_H-M   'P 1'
#
loop_
_entity.id
_entity.type
_entity.pdbx_description
1 polymer ?
#
loop_
_entity_poly.entity_id
_entity_poly.type
_entity_poly.pdbx_seq_one_letter_code
_entity_poly.pdbx_strand_id
1 'polypeptide(L)'
;MNVSKEEIASYFQELNISASNDVLNKCLEMCIAYNIGAEDFCDQWYAYTASNLNGALPTVDHLQKMERKEFQNNREQSFSRQTLSTPKQSSYIVSDDSYPSKTDASALVSSYSTTPKSNQIQTPTRERRVPKTPIAKDLSESYSSNSTPSISTSEKYTQRSDSRSVQCFYGSTTAKFKRESDLTISVKNYNDDYLTADVRYMYEIMGKKAKSLNNMTHTLGHDILKNHGLVLSEGLLKTHLGEMTTYGRIVSDSDGKINVQSILLEGTYETNLNHASTLNIQKMTKYSLFPGQVAVVQGNNVNSNTFIAENIFTDAELNLPEEPVVLNDLAYLIHADGDINTPYYS
;
A
#
# COMPACT_ATOMS: atom_id res chain seq x y z
N MET A 1 4.92 -20.70 -31.55
CA MET A 1 6.21 -20.22 -31.01
C MET A 1 7.22 -21.35 -31.20
N ASN A 2 8.43 -21.05 -31.68
CA ASN A 2 9.50 -22.06 -31.71
C ASN A 2 10.21 -21.98 -30.37
N VAL A 3 10.00 -22.97 -29.51
CA VAL A 3 10.72 -23.12 -28.23
C VAL A 3 11.75 -24.23 -28.40
N SER A 4 12.98 -23.99 -27.98
CA SER A 4 14.10 -24.95 -28.05
C SER A 4 14.65 -25.28 -26.66
N LYS A 5 15.41 -26.38 -26.55
CA LYS A 5 16.02 -26.79 -25.26
C LYS A 5 17.14 -25.84 -24.88
N GLU A 6 17.83 -25.30 -25.88
CA GLU A 6 18.93 -24.38 -25.76
C GLU A 6 18.45 -23.04 -25.16
N GLU A 7 17.28 -22.55 -25.59
CA GLU A 7 16.65 -21.35 -25.00
C GLU A 7 16.25 -21.57 -23.54
N ILE A 8 15.60 -22.69 -23.21
CA ILE A 8 15.25 -23.02 -21.82
C ILE A 8 16.50 -23.17 -20.95
N ALA A 9 17.55 -23.80 -21.48
CA ALA A 9 18.82 -23.95 -20.78
C ALA A 9 19.51 -22.59 -20.52
N SER A 10 19.41 -21.64 -21.45
CA SER A 10 19.94 -20.27 -21.27
C SER A 10 19.28 -19.58 -20.08
N TYR A 11 17.94 -19.61 -19.98
CA TYR A 11 17.21 -19.00 -18.88
C TYR A 11 17.52 -19.67 -17.53
N PHE A 12 17.70 -21.00 -17.49
CA PHE A 12 18.15 -21.66 -16.26
C PHE A 12 19.59 -21.32 -15.88
N GLN A 13 20.48 -21.11 -16.86
CA GLN A 13 21.86 -20.69 -16.60
C GLN A 13 21.96 -19.28 -16.02
N GLU A 14 21.11 -18.34 -16.45
CA GLU A 14 21.00 -17.01 -15.84
C GLU A 14 20.68 -17.08 -14.34
N LEU A 15 20.02 -18.16 -13.91
CA LEU A 15 19.68 -18.44 -12.51
C LEU A 15 20.68 -19.38 -11.80
N ASN A 16 21.84 -19.65 -12.40
CA ASN A 16 22.85 -20.60 -11.92
C ASN A 16 22.34 -22.05 -11.76
N ILE A 17 21.36 -22.46 -12.56
CA ILE A 17 20.81 -23.82 -12.55
C ILE A 17 21.36 -24.61 -13.75
N SER A 18 22.03 -25.72 -13.46
CA SER A 18 22.45 -26.68 -14.49
C SER A 18 21.43 -27.82 -14.58
N ALA A 19 20.53 -27.74 -15.56
CA ALA A 19 19.52 -28.77 -15.81
C ALA A 19 20.07 -29.91 -16.68
N SER A 20 19.72 -31.16 -16.35
CA SER A 20 20.05 -32.31 -17.20
C SER A 20 19.20 -32.35 -18.47
N ASN A 21 19.65 -33.08 -19.49
CA ASN A 21 18.90 -33.24 -20.74
C ASN A 21 17.48 -33.79 -20.52
N ASP A 22 17.29 -34.69 -19.56
CA ASP A 22 15.96 -35.26 -19.25
C ASP A 22 15.01 -34.21 -18.66
N VAL A 23 15.54 -33.29 -17.85
CA VAL A 23 14.79 -32.15 -17.31
C VAL A 23 14.42 -31.18 -18.44
N LEU A 24 15.38 -30.82 -19.30
CA LEU A 24 15.13 -29.94 -20.44
C LEU A 24 14.14 -30.54 -21.45
N ASN A 25 14.17 -31.86 -21.64
CA ASN A 25 13.18 -32.59 -22.45
C ASN A 25 11.77 -32.41 -21.89
N LYS A 26 11.60 -32.57 -20.58
CA LYS A 26 10.29 -32.44 -19.94
C LYS A 26 9.81 -30.99 -19.95
N CYS A 27 10.68 -30.01 -19.75
CA CYS A 27 10.33 -28.59 -19.89
C CYS A 27 9.84 -28.28 -21.30
N LEU A 28 10.56 -28.72 -22.33
CA LEU A 28 10.16 -28.52 -23.72
C LEU A 28 8.81 -29.18 -24.04
N GLU A 29 8.60 -30.40 -23.56
CA GLU A 29 7.31 -31.12 -23.68
C GLU A 29 6.16 -30.28 -23.11
N MET A 30 6.34 -29.70 -21.92
CA MET A 30 5.33 -28.85 -21.27
C MET A 30 5.12 -27.53 -22.03
N CYS A 31 6.18 -26.85 -22.48
CA CYS A 31 6.07 -25.64 -23.29
C CYS A 31 5.24 -25.87 -24.56
N ILE A 32 5.45 -27.01 -25.24
CA ILE A 32 4.70 -27.37 -26.44
C ILE A 32 3.26 -27.77 -26.08
N ALA A 33 3.07 -28.60 -25.05
CA ALA A 33 1.75 -29.11 -24.66
C ALA A 33 0.79 -28.00 -24.21
N TYR A 34 1.31 -26.95 -23.58
CA TYR A 34 0.52 -25.84 -23.04
C TYR A 34 0.68 -24.52 -23.82
N ASN A 35 1.44 -24.52 -24.92
CA ASN A 35 1.72 -23.36 -25.76
C ASN A 35 2.29 -22.15 -24.96
N ILE A 36 3.35 -22.40 -24.21
CA ILE A 36 4.03 -21.43 -23.34
C ILE A 36 5.44 -21.16 -23.89
N GLY A 37 5.89 -19.90 -23.86
CA GLY A 37 7.25 -19.52 -24.23
C GLY A 37 8.30 -20.02 -23.24
N ALA A 38 9.57 -20.09 -23.66
CA ALA A 38 10.67 -20.54 -22.79
C ALA A 38 10.85 -19.66 -21.54
N GLU A 39 10.77 -18.34 -21.72
CA GLU A 39 10.87 -17.33 -20.65
C GLU A 39 9.70 -17.46 -19.67
N ASP A 40 8.46 -17.37 -20.17
CA ASP A 40 7.23 -17.52 -19.39
C ASP A 40 7.19 -18.84 -18.59
N PHE A 41 7.71 -19.91 -19.18
CA PHE A 41 7.79 -21.20 -18.51
C PHE A 41 8.80 -21.18 -17.36
N CYS A 42 9.99 -20.59 -17.56
CA CYS A 42 11.01 -20.48 -16.53
C CYS A 42 10.55 -19.60 -15.36
N ASP A 43 9.82 -18.51 -15.64
CA ASP A 43 9.20 -17.66 -14.63
C ASP A 43 8.13 -18.42 -13.84
N GLN A 44 7.26 -19.17 -14.52
CA GLN A 44 6.26 -20.01 -13.86
C GLN A 44 6.90 -21.10 -13.00
N TRP A 45 8.00 -21.69 -13.46
CA TRP A 45 8.77 -22.67 -12.71
C TRP A 45 9.37 -22.03 -11.45
N TYR A 46 9.94 -20.83 -11.57
CA TYR A 46 10.51 -20.10 -10.45
C TYR A 46 9.43 -19.76 -9.39
N ALA A 47 8.30 -19.20 -9.83
CA ALA A 47 7.17 -18.91 -8.94
C ALA A 47 6.62 -20.18 -8.25
N TYR A 48 6.53 -21.30 -9.00
CA TYR A 48 6.06 -22.57 -8.48
C TYR A 48 6.98 -23.13 -7.40
N THR A 49 8.30 -23.17 -7.65
CA THR A 49 9.27 -23.71 -6.68
C THR A 49 9.37 -22.86 -5.42
N ALA A 50 9.32 -21.53 -5.54
CA ALA A 50 9.30 -20.63 -4.40
C ALA A 50 8.09 -20.89 -3.48
N SER A 51 6.93 -21.20 -4.07
CA SER A 51 5.68 -21.36 -3.32
C SER A 51 5.42 -22.79 -2.83
N ASN A 52 5.97 -23.81 -3.49
CA ASN A 52 5.57 -25.21 -3.27
C ASN A 52 6.73 -26.15 -2.94
N LEU A 53 7.96 -25.80 -3.27
CA LEU A 53 9.13 -26.67 -3.16
C LEU A 53 10.32 -26.00 -2.46
N ASN A 54 10.10 -24.87 -1.76
CA ASN A 54 11.13 -24.08 -1.07
C ASN A 54 12.37 -23.78 -1.96
N GLY A 55 12.15 -23.47 -3.24
CA GLY A 55 13.22 -23.14 -4.19
C GLY A 55 14.04 -24.34 -4.67
N ALA A 56 13.52 -25.57 -4.57
CA ALA A 56 14.22 -26.75 -5.05
C ALA A 56 14.53 -26.69 -6.56
N LEU A 57 15.66 -27.30 -6.94
CA LEU A 57 16.11 -27.39 -8.34
C LEU A 57 15.14 -28.20 -9.22
N PRO A 58 15.12 -27.94 -10.54
CA PRO A 58 14.27 -28.66 -11.47
C PRO A 58 14.68 -30.14 -11.58
N THR A 59 13.71 -30.99 -11.30
CA THR A 59 13.77 -32.43 -11.53
C THR A 59 12.52 -32.86 -12.29
N VAL A 60 12.58 -33.99 -12.99
CA VAL A 60 11.41 -34.50 -13.73
C VAL A 60 10.20 -34.72 -12.80
N ASP A 61 10.43 -35.18 -11.57
CA ASP A 61 9.37 -35.36 -10.57
C ASP A 61 8.75 -34.02 -10.14
N HIS A 62 9.57 -33.01 -9.90
CA HIS A 62 9.07 -31.67 -9.56
C HIS A 62 8.28 -31.04 -10.71
N LEU A 63 8.74 -31.22 -11.95
CA LEU A 63 8.03 -30.76 -13.15
C LEU A 63 6.69 -31.47 -13.33
N GLN A 64 6.61 -32.78 -13.06
CA GLN A 64 5.35 -33.52 -13.06
C GLN A 64 4.39 -33.04 -11.96
N LYS A 65 4.91 -32.68 -10.77
CA LYS A 65 4.10 -32.07 -9.70
C LYS A 65 3.56 -30.70 -10.10
N MET A 66 4.38 -29.88 -10.76
CA MET A 66 3.95 -28.60 -11.32
C MET A 66 2.88 -28.78 -12.40
N GLU A 67 3.08 -29.72 -13.33
CA GLU A 67 2.15 -30.06 -14.40
C GLU A 67 0.75 -30.41 -13.87
N ARG A 68 0.69 -31.28 -12.85
CA ARG A 68 -0.58 -31.69 -12.22
C ARG A 68 -1.29 -30.54 -11.51
N LYS A 69 -0.54 -29.65 -10.86
CA LYS A 69 -1.12 -28.60 -10.02
C LYS A 69 -1.55 -27.37 -10.82
N GLU A 70 -0.72 -26.91 -11.74
CA GLU A 70 -0.89 -25.63 -12.43
C GLU A 70 -1.50 -25.76 -13.83
N PHE A 71 -1.31 -26.90 -14.50
CA PHE A 71 -1.64 -27.04 -15.93
C PHE A 71 -2.76 -28.03 -16.23
N GLN A 72 -2.95 -29.08 -15.43
CA GLN A 72 -4.01 -30.06 -15.65
C GLN A 72 -5.42 -29.55 -15.29
N ASN A 73 -5.54 -28.58 -14.36
CA ASN A 73 -6.83 -27.94 -14.05
C ASN A 73 -7.31 -26.96 -15.15
N ASN A 74 -6.44 -26.55 -16.07
CA ASN A 74 -6.76 -25.60 -17.16
C ASN A 74 -7.15 -26.27 -18.49
N ARG A 75 -7.08 -27.61 -18.59
CA ARG A 75 -7.40 -28.34 -19.85
C ARG A 75 -8.88 -28.27 -20.25
N GLU A 76 -9.78 -27.91 -19.34
CA GLU A 76 -11.20 -27.72 -19.65
C GLU A 76 -11.53 -26.34 -20.23
N GLN A 77 -10.62 -25.36 -20.14
CA GLN A 77 -10.84 -24.00 -20.68
C GLN A 77 -10.17 -23.74 -22.05
N SER A 78 -9.34 -24.67 -22.55
CA SER A 78 -8.56 -24.46 -23.77
C SER A 78 -9.29 -24.78 -25.09
N PHE A 79 -10.58 -25.11 -25.07
CA PHE A 79 -11.42 -25.25 -26.29
C PHE A 79 -12.56 -24.22 -26.36
N SER A 80 -12.34 -22.97 -25.94
CA SER A 80 -13.21 -21.87 -26.39
C SER A 80 -12.50 -20.51 -26.34
N ARG A 81 -11.65 -20.26 -27.34
CA ARG A 81 -11.39 -18.89 -27.81
C ARG A 81 -11.65 -18.85 -29.30
N GLN A 82 -12.92 -19.00 -29.66
CA GLN A 82 -13.44 -18.37 -30.86
C GLN A 82 -14.19 -17.10 -30.42
N THR A 83 -13.83 -16.01 -31.08
CA THR A 83 -14.43 -14.68 -31.00
C THR A 83 -15.95 -14.76 -31.07
N LEU A 84 -16.68 -14.45 -29.99
CA LEU A 84 -18.12 -14.19 -30.04
C LEU A 84 -18.52 -13.14 -29.00
N SER A 85 -19.17 -12.11 -29.53
CA SER A 85 -19.98 -11.09 -28.87
C SER A 85 -20.81 -11.63 -27.70
N THR A 86 -20.79 -10.93 -26.56
CA THR A 86 -21.69 -11.16 -25.44
C THR A 86 -23.17 -10.95 -25.82
N PRO A 87 -24.10 -11.84 -25.43
CA PRO A 87 -25.52 -11.66 -25.63
C PRO A 87 -26.10 -10.62 -24.65
N LYS A 88 -26.98 -9.75 -25.17
CA LYS A 88 -27.89 -8.95 -24.34
C LYS A 88 -28.92 -9.89 -23.70
N GLN A 89 -28.94 -9.99 -22.38
CA GLN A 89 -30.14 -10.38 -21.64
C GLN A 89 -30.87 -9.12 -21.19
N SER A 90 -32.13 -9.03 -21.61
CA SER A 90 -33.08 -7.98 -21.28
C SER A 90 -33.59 -8.12 -19.85
N SER A 91 -33.35 -7.11 -19.02
CA SER A 91 -34.20 -6.82 -17.87
C SER A 91 -35.05 -5.59 -18.23
N TYR A 92 -36.37 -5.78 -18.26
CA TYR A 92 -37.34 -4.71 -18.38
C TYR A 92 -37.13 -3.69 -17.25
N ILE A 93 -36.71 -2.47 -17.60
CA ILE A 93 -36.81 -1.30 -16.73
C ILE A 93 -37.98 -0.48 -17.27
N VAL A 94 -38.95 -0.23 -16.40
CA VAL A 94 -40.00 0.76 -16.62
C VAL A 94 -39.33 2.13 -16.65
N SER A 95 -39.42 2.80 -17.78
CA SER A 95 -38.96 4.17 -17.99
C SER A 95 -39.76 5.14 -17.13
N ASP A 96 -39.07 6.06 -16.45
CA ASP A 96 -39.51 7.44 -16.42
C ASP A 96 -38.29 8.36 -16.65
N ASP A 97 -38.50 9.30 -17.56
CA ASP A 97 -37.51 10.20 -18.15
C ASP A 97 -37.22 11.38 -17.21
N SER A 98 -35.96 11.82 -17.12
CA SER A 98 -35.57 13.16 -17.59
C SER A 98 -34.16 13.64 -17.14
N TYR A 99 -33.39 14.05 -18.15
CA TYR A 99 -32.19 14.92 -18.20
C TYR A 99 -30.75 14.34 -18.21
N PRO A 100 -29.85 14.92 -19.04
CA PRO A 100 -28.59 14.31 -19.44
C PRO A 100 -27.36 14.95 -18.77
N SER A 101 -26.34 14.15 -18.46
CA SER A 101 -24.95 14.63 -18.53
C SER A 101 -24.00 13.46 -18.76
N LYS A 102 -23.32 13.49 -19.90
CA LYS A 102 -22.25 12.55 -20.27
C LYS A 102 -20.99 12.92 -19.49
N THR A 103 -20.45 11.99 -18.72
CA THR A 103 -19.04 12.02 -18.33
C THR A 103 -18.47 10.61 -18.47
N ASP A 104 -17.52 10.48 -19.39
CA ASP A 104 -16.87 9.23 -19.77
C ASP A 104 -15.97 8.71 -18.63
N ALA A 105 -16.38 7.60 -18.02
CA ALA A 105 -15.63 6.88 -16.99
C ALA A 105 -14.43 6.07 -17.56
N SER A 106 -14.03 6.29 -18.81
CA SER A 106 -12.92 5.55 -19.46
C SER A 106 -11.58 6.28 -19.44
N ALA A 107 -11.53 7.55 -19.01
CA ALA A 107 -10.30 8.35 -19.02
C ALA A 107 -9.42 8.21 -17.76
N LEU A 108 -9.90 7.57 -16.69
CA LEU A 108 -9.19 7.51 -15.39
C LEU A 108 -8.33 6.26 -15.17
N VAL A 109 -8.33 5.31 -16.12
CA VAL A 109 -7.62 4.02 -15.97
C VAL A 109 -6.30 3.96 -16.77
N SER A 110 -5.93 5.02 -17.50
CA SER A 110 -4.71 5.03 -18.33
C SER A 110 -3.49 5.73 -17.71
N SER A 111 -3.55 6.19 -16.46
CA SER A 111 -2.50 7.03 -15.84
C SER A 111 -1.46 6.27 -14.99
N TYR A 112 -1.55 4.94 -14.86
CA TYR A 112 -0.64 4.14 -14.02
C TYR A 112 0.33 3.22 -14.78
N SER A 113 0.52 3.40 -16.08
CA SER A 113 1.55 2.66 -16.80
C SER A 113 2.08 3.48 -17.97
N THR A 114 3.25 4.10 -17.80
CA THR A 114 4.30 4.28 -18.83
C THR A 114 5.45 5.14 -18.28
N THR A 115 6.66 4.58 -18.30
CA THR A 115 7.94 5.30 -18.19
C THR A 115 8.10 6.23 -19.41
N PRO A 116 8.46 7.53 -19.25
CA PRO A 116 8.48 8.44 -20.38
C PRO A 116 9.73 8.19 -21.26
N LYS A 117 9.51 7.65 -22.46
CA LYS A 117 10.47 7.75 -23.58
C LYS A 117 10.34 9.14 -24.21
N SER A 118 11.46 9.85 -24.28
CA SER A 118 11.62 11.11 -25.00
C SER A 118 11.21 10.94 -26.47
N ASN A 119 10.25 11.72 -26.93
CA ASN A 119 9.97 11.92 -28.35
C ASN A 119 9.73 13.41 -28.61
N GLN A 120 10.62 13.97 -29.42
CA GLN A 120 10.51 15.32 -29.99
C GLN A 120 9.25 15.42 -30.85
N ILE A 121 8.42 16.42 -30.59
CA ILE A 121 7.39 16.88 -31.53
C ILE A 121 7.70 18.32 -31.90
N GLN A 122 7.99 18.54 -33.19
CA GLN A 122 8.13 19.85 -33.80
C GLN A 122 6.77 20.56 -33.82
N THR A 123 6.71 21.79 -33.32
CA THR A 123 5.57 22.70 -33.53
C THR A 123 6.05 24.04 -34.10
N PRO A 124 5.24 24.70 -34.94
CA PRO A 124 5.70 25.74 -35.85
C PRO A 124 5.83 27.13 -35.18
N THR A 125 6.69 27.91 -35.82
CA THR A 125 7.18 29.26 -35.55
C THR A 125 6.11 30.30 -35.22
N ARG A 126 6.33 31.06 -34.13
CA ARG A 126 5.84 32.45 -34.01
C ARG A 126 6.88 33.31 -33.30
N GLU A 127 7.33 34.33 -34.02
CA GLU A 127 8.41 35.26 -33.67
C GLU A 127 8.09 36.11 -32.43
N ARG A 128 9.06 36.21 -31.50
CA ARG A 128 9.21 37.42 -30.68
C ARG A 128 10.66 37.64 -30.25
N ARG A 129 11.13 38.85 -30.57
CA ARG A 129 12.49 39.39 -30.58
C ARG A 129 13.29 39.20 -29.28
N VAL A 130 14.56 38.79 -29.43
CA VAL A 130 15.60 38.79 -28.37
C VAL A 130 16.68 39.83 -28.73
N PRO A 131 17.19 40.64 -27.79
CA PRO A 131 18.30 41.57 -28.04
C PRO A 131 19.64 40.85 -28.24
N LYS A 132 20.49 41.47 -29.07
CA LYS A 132 21.81 41.00 -29.50
C LYS A 132 22.85 41.01 -28.37
N THR A 133 23.61 39.92 -28.22
CA THR A 133 24.97 39.90 -27.65
C THR A 133 25.81 38.78 -28.30
N PRO A 134 27.15 38.92 -28.31
CA PRO A 134 27.97 38.60 -29.48
C PRO A 134 28.47 37.15 -29.59
N ILE A 135 28.76 36.77 -30.84
CA ILE A 135 29.40 35.55 -31.29
C ILE A 135 30.79 35.38 -30.64
N ALA A 136 31.06 34.21 -30.07
CA ALA A 136 32.42 33.75 -29.79
C ALA A 136 32.53 32.22 -29.98
N LYS A 137 33.16 31.89 -31.11
CA LYS A 137 34.10 30.78 -31.40
C LYS A 137 33.73 29.35 -30.95
N ASP A 138 33.43 28.58 -31.99
CA ASP A 138 33.65 27.14 -32.12
C ASP A 138 35.00 26.70 -31.50
N LEU A 139 34.92 25.83 -30.50
CA LEU A 139 36.02 25.04 -29.97
C LEU A 139 35.48 23.64 -29.71
N SER A 140 35.91 22.72 -30.56
CA SER A 140 35.70 21.29 -30.46
C SER A 140 36.42 20.76 -29.21
N GLU A 141 35.66 20.47 -28.16
CA GLU A 141 36.15 19.63 -27.06
C GLU A 141 35.38 18.31 -27.04
N SER A 142 36.13 17.28 -27.42
CA SER A 142 35.89 15.85 -27.25
C SER A 142 35.23 15.48 -25.93
N TYR A 143 34.10 14.76 -25.99
CA TYR A 143 33.51 14.07 -24.85
C TYR A 143 34.48 12.99 -24.34
N SER A 144 35.26 13.32 -23.31
CA SER A 144 35.95 12.33 -22.49
C SER A 144 35.00 11.81 -21.43
N SER A 145 34.42 10.64 -21.68
CA SER A 145 33.65 9.88 -20.70
C SER A 145 34.58 9.21 -19.68
N ASN A 146 35.27 10.01 -18.86
CA ASN A 146 36.02 9.53 -17.70
C ASN A 146 35.28 9.93 -16.42
N SER A 147 34.24 9.17 -16.06
CA SER A 147 33.64 9.22 -14.73
C SER A 147 34.54 8.49 -13.72
N THR A 148 35.59 9.16 -13.27
CA THR A 148 36.30 8.78 -12.04
C THR A 148 35.35 8.97 -10.85
N PRO A 149 35.26 8.03 -9.89
CA PRO A 149 34.40 8.20 -8.72
C PRO A 149 34.83 9.44 -7.92
N SER A 150 33.91 10.38 -7.73
CA SER A 150 34.15 11.56 -6.91
C SER A 150 34.33 11.15 -5.44
N ILE A 151 35.46 11.54 -4.85
CA ILE A 151 35.91 11.15 -3.51
C ILE A 151 35.18 11.89 -2.35
N SER A 152 34.28 12.85 -2.63
CA SER A 152 33.70 13.73 -1.61
C SER A 152 32.25 13.43 -1.18
N THR A 153 31.85 12.16 -1.13
CA THR A 153 30.43 11.76 -0.93
C THR A 153 29.84 11.99 0.47
N SER A 154 30.54 12.66 1.39
CA SER A 154 30.05 12.94 2.75
C SER A 154 30.75 14.10 3.47
N GLU A 155 31.43 15.00 2.75
CA GLU A 155 32.25 16.06 3.37
C GLU A 155 31.45 16.96 4.31
N LYS A 156 30.24 17.38 3.91
CA LYS A 156 29.36 18.20 4.76
C LYS A 156 28.97 17.50 6.06
N TYR A 157 28.70 16.20 6.01
CA TYR A 157 28.39 15.41 7.19
C TYR A 157 29.62 15.25 8.10
N THR A 158 30.79 15.01 7.52
CA THR A 158 32.04 14.85 8.27
C THR A 158 32.49 16.15 8.94
N GLN A 159 32.28 17.28 8.27
CA GLN A 159 32.66 18.61 8.76
C GLN A 159 31.60 19.26 9.68
N ARG A 160 30.52 18.55 10.02
CA ARG A 160 29.48 19.11 10.87
C ARG A 160 30.03 19.44 12.26
N SER A 161 29.72 20.64 12.74
CA SER A 161 30.16 21.14 14.05
C SER A 161 29.26 20.70 15.20
N ASP A 162 28.08 20.15 14.89
CA ASP A 162 27.03 19.76 15.84
C ASP A 162 27.15 18.30 16.31
N SER A 163 28.29 17.66 16.08
CA SER A 163 28.53 16.28 16.49
C SER A 163 28.30 16.10 17.99
N ARG A 164 27.43 15.13 18.33
CA ARG A 164 27.02 14.80 19.71
C ARG A 164 26.28 15.92 20.44
N SER A 165 25.77 16.92 19.73
CA SER A 165 24.90 17.94 20.32
C SER A 165 23.57 17.34 20.76
N VAL A 166 23.11 17.73 21.96
CA VAL A 166 21.80 17.35 22.49
C VAL A 166 20.79 18.39 22.01
N GLN A 167 19.83 17.97 21.17
CA GLN A 167 18.82 18.86 20.57
C GLN A 167 17.54 18.93 21.40
N CYS A 168 17.20 17.86 22.10
CA CYS A 168 16.07 17.78 23.01
C CYS A 168 16.42 16.88 24.20
N PHE A 169 15.75 17.11 25.33
CA PHE A 169 15.84 16.26 26.50
C PHE A 169 14.45 16.09 27.12
N TYR A 170 14.26 14.98 27.83
CA TYR A 170 13.07 14.70 28.60
C TYR A 170 13.49 14.11 29.95
N GLY A 171 12.83 14.50 31.04
CA GLY A 171 13.23 14.12 32.39
C GLY A 171 14.43 14.92 32.92
N SER A 172 15.42 14.24 33.50
CA SER A 172 16.54 14.90 34.18
C SER A 172 17.53 15.54 33.20
N THR A 173 17.76 16.84 33.34
CA THR A 173 18.71 17.65 32.56
C THR A 173 20.18 17.36 32.87
N THR A 174 20.46 16.65 33.95
CA THR A 174 21.83 16.35 34.42
C THR A 174 22.24 14.91 34.15
N ALA A 175 21.40 14.13 33.47
CA ALA A 175 21.68 12.74 33.15
C ALA A 175 22.97 12.61 32.33
N LYS A 176 23.86 11.73 32.78
CA LYS A 176 25.07 11.35 32.07
C LYS A 176 24.89 9.91 31.59
N PHE A 177 24.97 9.71 30.29
CA PHE A 177 24.84 8.39 29.68
C PHE A 177 26.24 7.79 29.49
N LYS A 178 26.57 6.79 30.30
CA LYS A 178 27.83 6.07 30.19
C LYS A 178 27.56 4.58 30.42
N ARG A 179 28.10 3.72 29.55
CA ARG A 179 28.08 2.28 29.78
C ARG A 179 28.95 1.96 31.01
N GLU A 180 28.34 1.35 32.01
CA GLU A 180 29.03 0.92 33.24
C GLU A 180 29.36 -0.57 33.20
N SER A 181 28.40 -1.40 32.81
CA SER A 181 28.52 -2.85 32.73
C SER A 181 27.61 -3.43 31.64
N ASP A 182 27.74 -4.74 31.42
CA ASP A 182 26.91 -5.48 30.49
C ASP A 182 25.74 -6.10 31.26
N LEU A 183 24.52 -5.85 30.80
CA LEU A 183 23.29 -6.40 31.39
C LEU A 183 22.76 -7.52 30.49
N THR A 184 22.41 -8.66 31.10
CA THR A 184 21.71 -9.74 30.39
C THR A 184 20.21 -9.47 30.45
N ILE A 185 19.59 -9.19 29.31
CA ILE A 185 18.17 -8.85 29.18
C ILE A 185 17.49 -9.93 28.31
N SER A 186 16.31 -10.38 28.72
CA SER A 186 15.43 -11.19 27.86
C SER A 186 14.49 -10.25 27.10
N VAL A 187 14.63 -10.20 25.77
CA VAL A 187 13.72 -9.46 24.90
C VAL A 187 12.67 -10.43 24.37
N LYS A 188 11.40 -10.06 24.51
CA LYS A 188 10.26 -10.83 24.01
C LYS A 188 9.30 -9.90 23.29
N ASN A 189 8.64 -10.41 22.26
CA ASN A 189 7.51 -9.71 21.66
C ASN A 189 6.37 -9.64 22.68
N TYR A 190 5.66 -8.51 22.70
CA TYR A 190 4.53 -8.32 23.60
C TYR A 190 3.33 -9.19 23.22
N ASN A 191 3.12 -9.41 21.92
CA ASN A 191 2.08 -10.26 21.36
C ASN A 191 2.61 -11.13 20.22
N ASP A 192 1.82 -12.15 19.87
CA ASP A 192 2.11 -13.08 18.77
C ASP A 192 1.65 -12.54 17.39
N ASP A 193 1.18 -11.29 17.32
CA ASP A 193 0.69 -10.64 16.09
C ASP A 193 1.82 -10.06 15.24
N TYR A 194 2.85 -10.84 14.95
CA TYR A 194 3.92 -10.45 14.04
C TYR A 194 3.67 -10.98 12.63
N LEU A 195 4.31 -10.36 11.62
CA LEU A 195 4.17 -10.78 10.23
C LEU A 195 4.67 -12.22 10.06
N THR A 196 3.76 -13.15 9.82
CA THR A 196 4.07 -14.57 9.57
C THR A 196 4.32 -14.80 8.08
N ALA A 197 5.14 -15.79 7.74
CA ALA A 197 5.54 -16.09 6.35
C ALA A 197 4.40 -16.62 5.45
N ASP A 198 3.20 -16.84 6.00
CA ASP A 198 2.00 -17.34 5.32
C ASP A 198 1.15 -16.23 4.67
N VAL A 199 1.57 -14.97 4.75
CA VAL A 199 0.93 -13.86 4.04
C VAL A 199 1.28 -13.87 2.55
N ARG A 200 0.26 -13.72 1.68
CA ARG A 200 0.49 -13.62 0.23
C ARG A 200 1.08 -12.25 -0.10
N TYR A 201 2.33 -12.24 -0.55
CA TYR A 201 3.01 -11.03 -0.99
C TYR A 201 2.26 -10.35 -2.16
N MET A 202 2.12 -9.02 -2.10
CA MET A 202 1.52 -8.18 -3.15
C MET A 202 0.10 -8.57 -3.62
N TYR A 203 -0.71 -9.19 -2.75
CA TYR A 203 -2.08 -9.57 -3.08
C TYR A 203 -3.07 -9.15 -2.00
N GLU A 204 -4.06 -8.33 -2.37
CA GLU A 204 -5.14 -7.89 -1.49
C GLU A 204 -6.51 -8.39 -1.99
N ILE A 205 -7.35 -8.87 -1.07
CA ILE A 205 -8.76 -9.16 -1.34
C ILE A 205 -9.59 -8.00 -0.79
N MET A 206 -10.27 -7.25 -1.67
CA MET A 206 -11.04 -6.06 -1.28
C MET A 206 -12.10 -6.34 -0.21
N GLY A 207 -12.78 -7.49 -0.28
CA GLY A 207 -13.73 -7.91 0.76
C GLY A 207 -13.09 -8.13 2.13
N LYS A 208 -11.86 -8.66 2.18
CA LYS A 208 -11.11 -8.80 3.45
C LYS A 208 -10.72 -7.43 3.99
N LYS A 209 -10.24 -6.54 3.13
CA LYS A 209 -9.88 -5.16 3.50
C LYS A 209 -11.07 -4.39 4.08
N ALA A 210 -12.21 -4.43 3.39
CA ALA A 210 -13.45 -3.82 3.86
C ALA A 210 -13.89 -4.39 5.22
N LYS A 211 -13.82 -5.72 5.39
CA LYS A 211 -14.13 -6.38 6.66
C LYS A 211 -13.19 -5.95 7.78
N SER A 212 -11.87 -5.90 7.52
CA SER A 212 -10.88 -5.45 8.50
C SER A 212 -11.12 -4.00 8.92
N LEU A 213 -11.41 -3.10 7.98
CA LEU A 213 -11.73 -1.70 8.27
C LEU A 213 -13.02 -1.57 9.09
N ASN A 214 -14.08 -2.28 8.73
CA ASN A 214 -15.32 -2.29 9.50
C ASN A 214 -15.10 -2.82 10.93
N ASN A 215 -14.35 -3.92 11.07
CA ASN A 215 -14.04 -4.51 12.37
C ASN A 215 -13.22 -3.55 13.25
N MET A 216 -12.21 -2.88 12.67
CA MET A 216 -11.43 -1.86 13.38
C MET A 216 -12.31 -0.71 13.86
N THR A 217 -13.17 -0.17 12.99
CA THR A 217 -14.12 0.89 13.37
C THR A 217 -15.10 0.42 14.44
N HIS A 218 -15.60 -0.83 14.35
CA HIS A 218 -16.51 -1.40 15.34
C HIS A 218 -15.83 -1.53 16.70
N THR A 219 -14.66 -2.17 16.78
CA THR A 219 -13.94 -2.39 18.05
C THR A 219 -13.59 -1.06 18.70
N LEU A 220 -12.94 -0.14 17.98
CA LEU A 220 -12.60 1.17 18.55
C LEU A 220 -13.86 1.97 18.92
N GLY A 221 -14.92 1.90 18.13
CA GLY A 221 -16.17 2.58 18.43
C GLY A 221 -16.75 2.16 19.78
N HIS A 222 -16.80 0.84 20.04
CA HIS A 222 -17.23 0.29 21.33
C HIS A 222 -16.26 0.62 22.47
N ASP A 223 -14.96 0.62 22.23
CA ASP A 223 -13.97 1.00 23.24
C ASP A 223 -14.11 2.47 23.65
N ILE A 224 -14.32 3.38 22.70
CA ILE A 224 -14.56 4.81 22.96
C ILE A 224 -15.90 4.98 23.70
N LEU A 225 -16.97 4.28 23.28
CA LEU A 225 -18.26 4.31 24.00
C LEU A 225 -18.09 3.90 25.46
N LYS A 226 -17.41 2.78 25.70
CA LYS A 226 -17.14 2.26 27.04
C LYS A 226 -16.32 3.25 27.87
N ASN A 227 -15.25 3.81 27.29
CA ASN A 227 -14.35 4.75 27.95
C ASN A 227 -15.08 5.99 28.46
N HIS A 228 -16.05 6.50 27.69
CA HIS A 228 -16.81 7.70 28.02
C HIS A 228 -18.16 7.41 28.69
N GLY A 229 -18.47 6.16 29.03
CA GLY A 229 -19.73 5.77 29.67
C GLY A 229 -20.96 6.04 28.80
N LEU A 230 -20.80 5.96 27.48
CA LEU A 230 -21.84 6.23 26.49
C LEU A 230 -22.52 4.95 26.01
N VAL A 231 -23.79 5.06 25.63
CA VAL A 231 -24.57 3.95 25.08
C VAL A 231 -24.87 4.24 23.62
N LEU A 232 -24.62 3.26 22.74
CA LEU A 232 -24.99 3.33 21.33
C LEU A 232 -26.52 3.43 21.21
N SER A 233 -27.01 4.44 20.49
CA SER A 233 -28.44 4.57 20.21
C SER A 233 -28.95 3.47 19.29
N GLU A 234 -30.17 3.01 19.53
CA GLU A 234 -30.83 2.08 18.61
C GLU A 234 -31.14 2.74 17.26
N GLY A 235 -31.11 1.93 16.20
CA GLY A 235 -31.40 2.38 14.84
C GLY A 235 -30.17 2.77 14.03
N LEU A 236 -30.39 2.99 12.73
CA LEU A 236 -29.35 3.34 11.78
C LEU A 236 -29.32 4.85 11.56
N LEU A 237 -28.12 5.41 11.39
CA LEU A 237 -27.95 6.84 11.09
C LEU A 237 -28.74 7.29 9.86
N LYS A 238 -28.91 6.44 8.83
CA LYS A 238 -29.72 6.81 7.66
C LYS A 238 -31.24 6.81 7.86
N THR A 239 -31.75 6.17 8.92
CA THR A 239 -33.22 6.00 9.13
C THR A 239 -33.74 6.65 10.40
N HIS A 240 -32.91 6.78 11.42
CA HIS A 240 -33.29 7.39 12.69
C HIS A 240 -33.38 8.92 12.55
N LEU A 241 -34.29 9.57 13.26
CA LEU A 241 -34.38 11.04 13.32
C LEU A 241 -34.38 11.48 14.77
N GLY A 242 -33.69 12.58 15.06
CA GLY A 242 -33.58 13.13 16.41
C GLY A 242 -32.23 12.85 17.08
N GLU A 243 -32.21 12.98 18.40
CA GLU A 243 -31.01 12.76 19.21
C GLU A 243 -30.47 11.33 19.05
N MET A 244 -29.16 11.22 18.88
CA MET A 244 -28.48 9.96 18.68
C MET A 244 -27.04 10.04 19.19
N THR A 245 -26.59 8.94 19.78
CA THR A 245 -25.18 8.62 20.01
C THR A 245 -24.81 7.50 19.06
N THR A 246 -23.83 7.74 18.18
CA THR A 246 -23.38 6.76 17.19
C THR A 246 -21.88 6.86 16.98
N TYR A 247 -21.29 5.95 16.22
CA TYR A 247 -19.88 6.01 15.87
C TYR A 247 -19.64 5.64 14.41
N GLY A 248 -18.48 6.06 13.93
CA GLY A 248 -18.03 5.78 12.58
C GLY A 248 -16.59 6.22 12.36
N ARG A 249 -16.13 6.06 11.13
CA ARG A 249 -14.83 6.50 10.66
C ARG A 249 -14.98 7.83 9.93
N ILE A 250 -14.12 8.80 10.27
CA ILE A 250 -14.05 10.07 9.58
C ILE A 250 -13.52 9.84 8.16
N VAL A 251 -14.29 10.27 7.16
CA VAL A 251 -13.89 10.24 5.76
C VAL A 251 -14.11 11.62 5.12
N SER A 252 -13.53 11.82 3.94
CA SER A 252 -13.63 13.06 3.17
C SER A 252 -14.43 12.79 1.89
N ASP A 253 -15.26 13.73 1.47
CA ASP A 253 -15.93 13.71 0.16
C ASP A 253 -15.05 14.24 -0.99
N SER A 254 -13.83 14.65 -0.68
CA SER A 254 -12.84 15.17 -1.63
C SER A 254 -11.48 14.49 -1.48
N ASP A 255 -10.75 14.39 -2.59
CA ASP A 255 -9.37 13.88 -2.66
C ASP A 255 -8.32 14.86 -2.10
N GLY A 256 -8.76 16.05 -1.69
CA GLY A 256 -7.90 17.11 -1.16
C GLY A 256 -7.73 17.04 0.36
N LYS A 257 -7.09 18.08 0.92
CA LYS A 257 -7.01 18.26 2.37
C LYS A 257 -8.42 18.39 2.93
N ILE A 258 -8.73 17.58 3.96
CA ILE A 258 -10.02 17.63 4.64
C ILE A 258 -10.30 19.06 5.15
N ASN A 259 -11.51 19.54 4.87
CA ASN A 259 -12.02 20.82 5.37
C ASN A 259 -13.35 20.59 6.09
N VAL A 260 -13.84 21.59 6.81
CA VAL A 260 -15.03 21.47 7.68
C VAL A 260 -16.30 21.09 6.91
N GLN A 261 -16.38 21.44 5.62
CA GLN A 261 -17.56 21.17 4.78
C GLN A 261 -17.51 19.75 4.18
N SER A 262 -16.32 19.16 4.09
CA SER A 262 -16.08 17.85 3.45
C SER A 262 -16.07 16.68 4.44
N ILE A 263 -16.44 16.89 5.71
CA ILE A 263 -16.36 15.84 6.74
C ILE A 263 -17.57 14.94 6.65
N LEU A 264 -17.30 13.65 6.46
CA LEU A 264 -18.29 12.59 6.47
C LEU A 264 -18.00 11.62 7.62
N LEU A 265 -19.06 11.01 8.15
CA LEU A 265 -19.01 9.90 9.09
C LEU A 265 -19.45 8.62 8.38
N GLU A 266 -18.50 7.75 8.07
CA GLU A 266 -18.78 6.40 7.56
C GLU A 266 -19.13 5.49 8.73
N GLY A 267 -20.38 5.04 8.81
CA GLY A 267 -20.80 4.09 9.84
C GLY A 267 -20.26 2.69 9.56
N THR A 268 -20.37 1.81 10.54
CA THR A 268 -20.16 0.36 10.35
C THR A 268 -21.41 -0.29 9.79
N TYR A 269 -21.36 -1.62 9.60
CA TYR A 269 -22.58 -2.40 9.36
C TYR A 269 -23.65 -2.16 10.44
N GLU A 270 -23.27 -2.05 11.72
CA GLU A 270 -24.17 -1.83 12.84
C GLU A 270 -24.74 -0.41 12.88
N THR A 271 -23.92 0.61 12.61
CA THR A 271 -24.32 2.00 12.84
C THR A 271 -24.92 2.69 11.61
N ASN A 272 -24.54 2.28 10.39
CA ASN A 272 -25.08 2.88 9.17
C ASN A 272 -25.01 1.99 7.91
N LEU A 273 -24.94 0.66 8.05
CA LEU A 273 -24.75 -0.27 6.92
C LEU A 273 -23.56 0.10 6.00
N ASN A 274 -22.46 0.60 6.56
CA ASN A 274 -21.29 1.10 5.83
C ASN A 274 -21.54 2.34 4.94
N HIS A 275 -22.65 3.05 5.13
CA HIS A 275 -22.88 4.33 4.46
C HIS A 275 -22.16 5.48 5.17
N ALA A 276 -21.75 6.46 4.38
CA ALA A 276 -21.25 7.74 4.85
C ALA A 276 -22.37 8.78 4.85
N SER A 277 -22.42 9.58 5.92
CA SER A 277 -23.33 10.72 6.06
C SER A 277 -22.53 11.97 6.40
N THR A 278 -22.98 13.14 5.97
CA THR A 278 -22.31 14.41 6.29
C THR A 278 -22.29 14.64 7.79
N LEU A 279 -21.11 14.92 8.34
CA LEU A 279 -20.92 15.25 9.74
C LEU A 279 -20.78 16.77 9.88
N ASN A 280 -21.86 17.43 10.25
CA ASN A 280 -21.85 18.86 10.51
C ASN A 280 -21.30 19.12 11.93
N ILE A 281 -20.11 19.72 11.99
CA ILE A 281 -19.43 20.09 13.24
C ILE A 281 -19.47 21.59 13.53
N GLN A 282 -20.38 22.36 12.93
CA GLN A 282 -20.43 23.83 13.10
C GLN A 282 -20.68 24.25 14.56
N LYS A 283 -21.32 23.39 15.37
CA LYS A 283 -21.52 23.62 16.81
C LYS A 283 -20.25 23.35 17.64
N MET A 284 -19.21 22.75 17.07
CA MET A 284 -17.96 22.42 17.77
C MET A 284 -17.02 23.61 17.84
N THR A 285 -16.59 23.94 19.04
CA THR A 285 -15.60 25.01 19.29
C THR A 285 -14.16 24.50 19.25
N LYS A 286 -13.96 23.21 19.53
CA LYS A 286 -12.66 22.54 19.53
C LYS A 286 -12.82 21.14 18.98
N TYR A 287 -12.00 20.77 18.02
CA TYR A 287 -11.94 19.43 17.45
C TYR A 287 -10.56 19.23 16.79
N SER A 288 -10.16 17.96 16.68
CA SER A 288 -8.99 17.53 15.91
C SER A 288 -9.40 16.26 15.18
N LEU A 289 -9.66 16.40 13.88
CA LEU A 289 -10.18 15.32 13.04
C LEU A 289 -9.24 15.05 11.87
N PHE A 290 -9.02 13.78 11.56
CA PHE A 290 -8.27 13.34 10.39
C PHE A 290 -8.94 12.17 9.67
N PRO A 291 -8.75 12.00 8.35
CA PRO A 291 -9.30 10.87 7.61
C PRO A 291 -8.83 9.53 8.19
N GLY A 292 -9.75 8.60 8.40
CA GLY A 292 -9.49 7.29 9.00
C GLY A 292 -9.66 7.23 10.51
N GLN A 293 -9.80 8.37 11.19
CA GLN A 293 -10.03 8.41 12.64
C GLN A 293 -11.40 7.82 12.99
N VAL A 294 -11.45 6.95 14.01
CA VAL A 294 -12.72 6.47 14.57
C VAL A 294 -13.20 7.46 15.62
N ALA A 295 -14.48 7.81 15.57
CA ALA A 295 -15.07 8.77 16.48
C ALA A 295 -16.48 8.33 16.90
N VAL A 296 -16.80 8.52 18.17
CA VAL A 296 -18.16 8.53 18.68
C VAL A 296 -18.68 9.95 18.60
N VAL A 297 -19.89 10.13 18.09
CA VAL A 297 -20.56 11.42 17.97
C VAL A 297 -21.88 11.38 18.71
N GLN A 298 -22.18 12.45 19.43
CA GLN A 298 -23.50 12.71 19.99
C GLN A 298 -24.06 13.98 19.37
N GLY A 299 -25.36 13.99 19.13
CA GLY A 299 -26.03 15.16 18.57
C GLY A 299 -27.35 14.79 17.93
N ASN A 300 -27.75 15.56 16.94
CA ASN A 300 -29.08 15.45 16.34
C ASN A 300 -28.99 15.05 14.87
N ASN A 301 -29.66 13.96 14.54
CA ASN A 301 -29.82 13.51 13.17
C ASN A 301 -31.04 14.18 12.54
N VAL A 302 -30.80 15.22 11.74
CA VAL A 302 -31.87 16.08 11.20
C VAL A 302 -32.56 15.44 10.00
N ASN A 303 -31.80 14.70 9.21
CA ASN A 303 -32.27 14.00 8.02
C ASN A 303 -31.39 12.76 7.79
N SER A 304 -31.72 11.96 6.78
CA SER A 304 -31.02 10.70 6.48
C SER A 304 -29.56 10.85 6.02
N ASN A 305 -29.09 12.08 5.78
CA ASN A 305 -27.79 12.34 5.16
C ASN A 305 -26.91 13.34 5.93
N THR A 306 -27.41 13.99 6.98
CA THR A 306 -26.67 15.01 7.74
C THR A 306 -26.90 14.87 9.23
N PHE A 307 -25.80 14.59 9.93
CA PHE A 307 -25.74 14.53 11.37
C PHE A 307 -25.13 15.82 11.93
N ILE A 308 -25.82 16.49 12.85
CA ILE A 308 -25.29 17.68 13.53
C ILE A 308 -24.66 17.24 14.84
N ALA A 309 -23.32 17.27 14.90
CA ALA A 309 -22.57 16.88 16.08
C ALA A 309 -22.59 17.97 17.15
N GLU A 310 -22.85 17.55 18.38
CA GLU A 310 -22.84 18.35 19.61
C GLU A 310 -21.75 17.90 20.58
N ASN A 311 -21.28 16.66 20.48
CA ASN A 311 -20.06 16.19 21.12
C ASN A 311 -19.36 15.16 20.22
N ILE A 312 -18.04 15.10 20.29
CA ILE A 312 -17.21 14.12 19.57
C ILE A 312 -16.17 13.56 20.54
N PHE A 313 -16.05 12.24 20.58
CA PHE A 313 -15.12 11.49 21.42
C PHE A 313 -14.24 10.61 20.53
N THR A 314 -12.93 10.61 20.75
CA THR A 314 -11.95 9.97 19.83
C THR A 314 -10.87 9.17 20.54
N ASP A 315 -10.93 9.09 21.87
CA ASP A 315 -9.97 8.43 22.72
C ASP A 315 -10.60 7.26 23.46
N ALA A 316 -9.80 6.21 23.64
CA ALA A 316 -10.11 5.06 24.45
C ALA A 316 -8.87 4.70 25.29
N GLU A 317 -9.10 4.15 26.48
CA GLU A 317 -8.02 3.64 27.32
C GLU A 317 -7.33 2.43 26.67
N LEU A 318 -6.00 2.49 26.62
CA LEU A 318 -5.17 1.34 26.31
C LEU A 318 -4.79 0.65 27.63
N ASN A 319 -5.06 -0.65 27.73
CA ASN A 319 -4.57 -1.44 28.86
C ASN A 319 -3.04 -1.42 28.84
N LEU A 320 -2.45 -0.79 29.86
CA LEU A 320 -1.02 -0.87 30.09
C LEU A 320 -0.66 -2.31 30.50
N PRO A 321 0.57 -2.78 30.21
CA PRO A 321 1.03 -4.08 30.70
C PRO A 321 0.86 -4.18 32.22
N GLU A 322 0.28 -5.29 32.69
CA GLU A 322 -0.07 -5.48 34.12
C GLU A 322 1.17 -5.45 35.04
N GLU A 323 2.33 -5.89 34.54
CA GLU A 323 3.58 -5.90 35.29
C GLU A 323 4.63 -4.98 34.65
N PRO A 324 5.15 -3.98 35.39
CA PRO A 324 6.28 -3.20 34.92
C PRO A 324 7.52 -4.10 34.83
N VAL A 325 8.34 -3.91 33.79
CA VAL A 325 9.62 -4.60 33.68
C VAL A 325 10.50 -4.19 34.86
N VAL A 326 10.71 -5.12 35.80
CA VAL A 326 11.62 -4.89 36.93
C VAL A 326 13.05 -5.15 36.46
N LEU A 327 13.83 -4.08 36.38
CA LEU A 327 15.26 -4.15 36.15
C LEU A 327 15.97 -3.98 37.50
N ASN A 328 16.89 -4.90 37.82
CA ASN A 328 17.71 -4.81 39.03
C ASN A 328 18.72 -3.65 38.96
N ASP A 329 19.10 -3.27 37.74
CA ASP A 329 20.09 -2.24 37.44
C ASP A 329 19.55 -1.27 36.38
N LEU A 330 20.14 -0.07 36.30
CA LEU A 330 19.80 0.92 35.29
C LEU A 330 20.19 0.41 33.89
N ALA A 331 19.22 0.33 32.98
CA ALA A 331 19.46 0.01 31.58
C ALA A 331 19.41 1.28 30.70
N TYR A 332 20.29 1.34 29.70
CA TYR A 332 20.28 2.37 28.66
C TYR A 332 19.90 1.75 27.33
N LEU A 333 18.80 2.21 26.72
CA LEU A 333 18.40 1.84 25.36
C LEU A 333 18.77 2.97 24.40
N ILE A 334 19.53 2.65 23.36
CA ILE A 334 19.87 3.59 22.28
C ILE A 334 19.01 3.24 21.07
N HIS A 335 18.27 4.21 20.56
CA HIS A 335 17.49 4.09 19.34
C HIS A 335 18.09 5.01 18.27
N ALA A 336 18.31 4.47 17.08
CA ALA A 336 18.74 5.20 15.90
C ALA A 336 17.92 4.70 14.70
N ASP A 337 17.49 5.63 13.86
CA ASP A 337 16.66 5.36 12.68
C ASP A 337 17.09 6.29 11.53
N GLY A 338 16.88 5.82 10.30
CA GLY A 338 17.18 6.56 9.08
C GLY A 338 18.23 5.93 8.17
N ASP A 339 18.48 6.60 7.04
CA ASP A 339 19.50 6.20 6.07
C ASP A 339 20.90 6.29 6.70
N ILE A 340 21.55 5.13 6.81
CA ILE A 340 22.89 5.00 7.41
C ILE A 340 23.97 5.64 6.51
N ASN A 341 23.62 5.94 5.26
CA ASN A 341 24.48 6.61 4.29
C ASN A 341 23.89 7.95 3.87
N THR A 342 24.74 8.95 3.64
CA THR A 342 24.32 10.20 3.02
C THR A 342 23.86 9.92 1.58
N PRO A 343 22.61 10.28 1.20
CA PRO A 343 22.10 10.01 -0.14
C PRO A 343 22.96 10.68 -1.22
N TYR A 344 23.25 9.92 -2.27
CA TYR A 344 23.85 10.42 -3.51
C TYR A 344 22.84 11.34 -4.20
N TYR A 345 22.94 12.65 -3.97
CA TYR A 345 22.26 13.62 -4.83
C TYR A 345 23.28 14.14 -5.85
N SER A 346 23.21 13.62 -7.08
CA SER A 346 23.87 14.16 -8.27
C SER A 346 23.00 15.21 -8.94
#